data_AF-Q728Z3-F1
#
_entry.id   AF-Q728Z3-F1
#
_cell.length_a   1.000
_cell.length_b   1.000
_cell.length_c   1.000
_cell.angle_alpha   90.00
_cell.angle_beta   90.00
_cell.angle_gamma   90.00
#
_symmetry.space_group_name_H-M   'P 1'
#
loop_
_entity.id
_entity.type
_entity.pdbx_description
1 polymer ?
#
loop_
_entity_poly.entity_id
_entity_poly.type
_entity_poly.pdbx_seq_one_letter_code
_entity_poly.pdbx_strand_id
1 'polypeptide(L)'
;MLDSQWRTAPPEKGEFLAFSLRLDTRRIPAAVIKKYTALSLRDEEERNKQQGKKFISRERKKELKEQVKLRLLSRFLPIPAEFNVVWATTSNMVYFASTQSKMCDLFMEYFTLTFDLHLEAMTPYQLAASMLDENAMSRLDIIEATQFA
;
A
#
# COMPACT_ATOMS: atom_id res chain seq x y z
N MET A 1 24.97 -10.15 -7.38
CA MET A 1 24.99 -8.66 -7.33
C MET A 1 23.74 -8.19 -8.06
N LEU A 2 23.01 -7.20 -7.54
CA LEU A 2 21.82 -6.66 -8.22
C LEU A 2 22.27 -5.80 -9.41
N ASP A 3 21.60 -5.93 -10.55
CA ASP A 3 21.90 -5.18 -11.78
C ASP A 3 21.34 -3.75 -11.69
N SER A 4 22.13 -2.84 -11.12
CA SER A 4 21.75 -1.44 -10.97
C SER A 4 21.84 -0.62 -12.26
N GLN A 5 22.36 -1.23 -13.33
CA GLN A 5 22.46 -0.59 -14.65
C GLN A 5 21.39 -1.09 -15.62
N TRP A 6 20.46 -1.92 -15.15
CA TRP A 6 19.33 -2.44 -15.93
C TRP A 6 19.77 -3.14 -17.23
N ARG A 7 20.97 -3.71 -17.28
CA ARG A 7 21.53 -4.34 -18.49
C ARG A 7 20.78 -5.61 -18.89
N THR A 8 20.31 -6.36 -17.90
CA THR A 8 19.65 -7.66 -18.08
C THR A 8 18.16 -7.51 -18.33
N ALA A 9 17.55 -6.46 -17.75
CA ALA A 9 16.13 -6.17 -17.86
C ALA A 9 15.92 -4.65 -17.90
N PRO A 10 16.17 -4.00 -19.05
CA PRO A 10 15.91 -2.57 -19.20
C PRO A 10 14.43 -2.28 -18.98
N PRO A 11 14.05 -1.16 -18.36
CA PRO A 11 12.65 -0.77 -18.22
C PRO A 11 11.99 -0.45 -19.56
N GLU A 12 12.77 -0.05 -20.58
CA GLU A 12 12.26 0.28 -21.92
C GLU A 12 11.68 -0.95 -22.63
N LYS A 13 10.47 -0.81 -23.16
CA LYS A 13 9.71 -1.81 -23.92
C LYS A 13 9.04 -1.10 -25.09
N GLY A 14 9.81 -0.84 -26.14
CA GLY A 14 9.37 -0.01 -27.26
C GLY A 14 9.13 1.44 -26.80
N GLU A 15 7.91 1.95 -26.98
CA GLU A 15 7.52 3.30 -26.55
C GLU A 15 7.11 3.37 -25.06
N PHE A 16 7.14 2.24 -24.36
CA PHE A 16 6.70 2.15 -22.97
C PHE A 16 7.88 1.96 -22.02
N LEU A 17 7.74 2.48 -20.81
CA LEU A 17 8.57 2.13 -19.66
C LEU A 17 7.76 1.17 -18.77
N ALA A 18 8.32 -0.01 -18.49
CA ALA A 18 7.70 -1.00 -17.63
C ALA A 18 8.51 -1.17 -16.34
N PHE A 19 7.85 -1.00 -15.21
CA PHE A 19 8.42 -1.20 -13.88
C PHE A 19 7.33 -1.62 -12.88
N SER A 20 7.72 -1.94 -11.65
CA SER A 20 6.78 -2.42 -10.63
C SER A 20 6.91 -1.63 -9.33
N LEU A 21 5.77 -1.36 -8.69
CA LEU A 21 5.73 -0.95 -7.28
C LEU A 21 5.69 -2.21 -6.42
N ARG A 22 6.71 -2.40 -5.59
CA ARG A 22 6.76 -3.50 -4.62
C ARG A 22 6.42 -2.98 -3.22
N LEU A 23 5.43 -3.58 -2.58
CA LEU A 23 5.02 -3.29 -1.21
C LEU A 23 5.30 -4.50 -0.31
N ASP A 24 6.25 -4.36 0.60
CA ASP A 24 6.61 -5.41 1.56
C ASP A 24 5.90 -5.17 2.90
N THR A 25 4.93 -6.04 3.22
CA THR A 25 4.15 -5.91 4.46
C THR A 25 4.45 -7.04 5.44
N ARG A 26 4.69 -6.70 6.72
CA ARG A 26 4.81 -7.70 7.79
C ARG A 26 3.47 -7.83 8.51
N ARG A 27 2.76 -8.94 8.27
CA ARG A 27 1.47 -9.21 8.91
C ARG A 27 1.63 -10.25 10.01
N ILE A 28 1.42 -9.83 11.26
CA ILE A 28 1.35 -10.74 12.40
C ILE A 28 -0.12 -11.16 12.58
N PRO A 29 -0.46 -12.46 12.56
CA PRO A 29 -1.82 -12.91 12.79
C PRO A 29 -2.32 -12.50 14.19
N ALA A 30 -3.56 -12.00 14.28
CA ALA A 30 -4.12 -11.50 15.53
C ALA A 30 -4.17 -12.56 16.64
N ALA A 31 -4.41 -13.83 16.27
CA ALA A 31 -4.38 -14.97 17.20
C ALA A 31 -3.00 -15.17 17.85
N VAL A 32 -1.93 -14.96 17.08
CA VAL A 32 -0.55 -15.06 17.57
C VAL A 32 -0.26 -13.94 18.56
N ILE A 33 -0.60 -12.69 18.22
CA ILE A 33 -0.47 -11.55 19.15
C ILE A 33 -1.21 -11.84 20.46
N LYS A 34 -2.46 -12.31 20.38
CA LYS A 34 -3.30 -12.62 21.55
C LYS A 34 -2.65 -13.69 22.44
N LYS A 35 -2.14 -14.78 21.86
CA LYS A 35 -1.47 -15.87 22.60
C LYS A 35 -0.22 -15.36 23.32
N TYR A 36 0.70 -14.68 22.61
CA TYR A 36 1.95 -14.22 23.22
C TYR A 36 1.75 -13.07 24.22
N THR A 37 0.72 -12.24 24.03
CA THR A 37 0.33 -11.23 25.02
C THR A 37 -0.19 -11.91 26.28
N ALA A 38 -1.04 -12.94 26.16
CA ALA A 38 -1.55 -13.70 27.31
C ALA A 38 -0.43 -14.40 28.09
N LEU A 39 0.57 -14.97 27.40
CA LEU A 39 1.75 -15.55 28.06
C LEU A 39 2.55 -14.49 28.83
N SER A 40 2.87 -13.37 28.18
CA SER A 40 3.65 -12.30 28.81
C SER A 40 2.90 -11.66 29.99
N LEU A 41 1.57 -11.63 29.95
CA LEU A 41 0.74 -11.18 31.08
C LEU A 41 0.80 -12.17 32.25
N ARG A 42 0.73 -13.49 31.99
CA ARG A 42 0.86 -14.51 33.05
C ARG A 42 2.22 -14.44 33.72
N ASP A 43 3.30 -14.32 32.94
CA ASP A 43 4.65 -14.19 33.48
C ASP A 43 4.79 -12.95 34.38
N GLU A 44 4.18 -11.82 34.00
CA GLU A 44 4.17 -10.60 34.81
C GLU A 44 3.30 -10.73 36.06
N GLU A 45 2.17 -11.44 36.00
CA GLU A 45 1.32 -11.73 37.16
C GLU A 45 2.06 -12.59 38.19
N GLU A 46 2.80 -13.60 37.75
CA GLU A 46 3.63 -14.44 38.63
C GLU A 46 4.75 -13.64 39.30
N ARG A 47 5.46 -12.78 38.55
CA ARG A 47 6.48 -11.87 39.11
C ARG A 47 5.90 -10.90 40.12
N ASN A 48 4.73 -10.33 39.83
CA ASN A 48 4.05 -9.41 40.75
C ASN A 48 3.63 -10.11 42.04
N LYS A 49 3.12 -11.34 41.96
CA LYS A 49 2.81 -12.16 43.15
C LYS A 49 4.04 -12.38 44.03
N GLN A 50 5.19 -12.71 43.42
CA GLN A 50 6.47 -12.85 44.14
C GLN A 50 6.93 -11.54 44.80
N GLN A 51 6.64 -10.40 44.19
CA GLN A 51 6.94 -9.06 44.72
C GLN A 51 5.84 -8.48 45.64
N GLY A 52 4.80 -9.24 45.97
CA GLY A 52 3.67 -8.79 46.79
C GLY A 52 2.72 -7.78 46.12
N LYS A 53 2.87 -7.54 44.82
CA LYS A 53 2.00 -6.65 44.03
C LYS A 53 0.77 -7.40 43.53
N LYS A 54 -0.43 -6.85 43.75
CA LYS A 54 -1.71 -7.51 43.43
C LYS A 54 -2.27 -7.24 42.03
N PHE A 55 -1.75 -6.27 41.28
CA PHE A 55 -2.38 -5.82 40.04
C PHE A 55 -1.37 -5.36 38.98
N ILE A 56 -1.72 -5.54 37.70
CA ILE A 56 -1.01 -4.99 36.55
C ILE A 56 -1.80 -3.80 36.01
N SER A 57 -1.19 -2.61 36.00
CA SER A 57 -1.80 -1.39 35.48
C SER A 57 -2.22 -1.52 34.01
N ARG A 58 -3.26 -0.78 33.60
CA ARG A 58 -3.73 -0.77 32.20
C ARG A 58 -2.62 -0.33 31.24
N GLU A 59 -1.81 0.64 31.65
CA GLU A 59 -0.66 1.12 30.90
C GLU A 59 0.38 0.01 30.70
N ARG A 60 0.72 -0.72 31.77
CA ARG A 60 1.66 -1.85 31.68
C ARG A 60 1.15 -2.96 30.76
N LYS A 61 -0.16 -3.25 30.76
CA LYS A 61 -0.76 -4.20 29.80
C LYS A 61 -0.60 -3.75 28.35
N LYS A 62 -0.75 -2.44 28.08
CA LYS A 62 -0.54 -1.87 26.73
C LYS A 62 0.94 -1.98 26.33
N GLU A 63 1.84 -1.66 27.24
CA GLU A 63 3.28 -1.77 27.03
C GLU A 63 3.70 -3.21 26.70
N LEU A 64 3.25 -4.19 27.49
CA LEU A 64 3.52 -5.62 27.25
C LEU A 64 3.00 -6.06 25.88
N LYS A 65 1.83 -5.59 25.46
CA LYS A 65 1.28 -5.90 24.13
C LYS A 65 2.17 -5.33 23.02
N GLU A 66 2.66 -4.10 23.15
CA GLU A 66 3.55 -3.51 22.14
C GLU A 66 4.94 -4.15 22.13
N GLN A 67 5.50 -4.49 23.29
CA GLN A 67 6.75 -5.27 23.37
C GLN A 67 6.59 -6.62 22.68
N VAL A 68 5.47 -7.32 22.91
CA VAL A 68 5.14 -8.57 22.21
C VAL A 68 5.04 -8.35 20.71
N LYS A 69 4.37 -7.27 20.26
CA LYS A 69 4.22 -6.95 18.84
C LYS A 69 5.56 -6.69 18.17
N LEU A 70 6.43 -5.86 18.77
CA LEU A 70 7.77 -5.57 18.27
C LEU A 70 8.63 -6.84 18.20
N ARG A 71 8.62 -7.65 19.25
CA ARG A 71 9.33 -8.94 19.29
C ARG A 71 8.84 -9.88 18.19
N LEU A 72 7.53 -9.98 17.99
CA LEU A 72 6.97 -10.80 16.92
C LEU A 72 7.32 -10.24 15.53
N LEU A 73 7.28 -8.92 15.33
CA LEU A 73 7.58 -8.28 14.03
C LEU A 73 8.99 -8.63 13.52
N SER A 74 9.95 -8.81 14.42
CA SER A 74 11.32 -9.25 14.07
C SER A 74 11.38 -10.67 13.49
N ARG A 75 10.37 -11.50 13.75
CA ARG A 75 10.33 -12.92 13.36
C ARG A 75 9.46 -13.18 12.13
N PHE A 76 8.57 -12.27 11.77
CA PHE A 76 7.74 -12.41 10.57
C PHE A 76 8.49 -11.86 9.36
N LEU A 77 8.64 -12.71 8.35
CA LEU A 77 9.15 -12.30 7.04
C LEU A 77 8.13 -11.37 6.36
N PRO A 78 8.60 -10.37 5.61
CA PRO A 78 7.72 -9.54 4.80
C PRO A 78 7.05 -10.40 3.72
N ILE A 79 5.79 -10.09 3.45
CA ILE A 79 5.03 -10.62 2.32
C ILE A 79 5.08 -9.54 1.24
N PRO A 80 5.78 -9.79 0.12
CA PRO A 80 5.82 -8.86 -0.99
C PRO A 80 4.50 -8.90 -1.75
N ALA A 81 3.97 -7.73 -2.07
CA ALA A 81 2.97 -7.53 -3.09
C ALA A 81 3.61 -6.72 -4.23
N GLU A 82 3.37 -7.13 -5.46
CA GLU A 82 3.91 -6.47 -6.65
C GLU A 82 2.77 -5.93 -7.49
N PHE A 83 2.89 -4.67 -7.90
CA PHE A 83 1.94 -3.99 -8.77
C PHE A 83 2.68 -3.51 -10.01
N ASN A 84 2.30 -4.04 -11.17
CA ASN A 84 2.91 -3.68 -12.44
C ASN A 84 2.48 -2.29 -12.87
N VAL A 85 3.42 -1.57 -13.47
CA VAL A 85 3.25 -0.21 -14.00
C VAL A 85 3.73 -0.19 -15.44
N VAL A 86 2.93 0.42 -16.31
CA VAL A 86 3.32 0.71 -17.69
C VAL A 86 3.15 2.20 -17.91
N TRP A 87 4.23 2.89 -18.22
CA TRP A 87 4.24 4.32 -18.50
C TRP A 87 4.47 4.55 -20.00
N ALA A 88 3.45 5.11 -20.65
CA ALA A 88 3.51 5.60 -22.02
C ALA A 88 3.90 7.09 -22.01
N THR A 89 5.18 7.37 -22.25
CA THR A 89 5.71 8.75 -22.20
C THR A 89 5.27 9.59 -23.40
N THR A 90 4.95 8.96 -24.53
CA THR A 90 4.47 9.64 -25.75
C THR A 90 3.05 10.16 -25.60
N SER A 91 2.18 9.45 -24.86
CA SER A 91 0.78 9.83 -24.63
C SER A 91 0.51 10.42 -23.23
N ASN A 92 1.55 10.58 -22.40
CA ASN A 92 1.45 11.03 -21.01
C ASN A 92 0.48 10.17 -20.17
N MET A 93 0.41 8.86 -20.44
CA MET A 93 -0.46 7.94 -19.71
C MET A 93 0.33 6.97 -18.85
N VAL A 94 -0.13 6.74 -17.63
CA VAL A 94 0.41 5.72 -16.72
C VAL A 94 -0.68 4.71 -16.40
N TYR A 95 -0.43 3.46 -16.74
CA TYR A 95 -1.29 2.33 -16.40
C TYR A 95 -0.78 1.66 -15.14
N PHE A 96 -1.63 1.57 -14.11
CA PHE A 96 -1.31 0.93 -12.85
C PHE A 96 -2.20 -0.30 -12.64
N ALA A 97 -1.59 -1.45 -12.37
CA ALA A 97 -2.29 -2.74 -12.25
C ALA A 97 -2.98 -2.92 -10.88
N SER A 98 -3.83 -1.97 -10.48
CA SER A 98 -4.65 -2.05 -9.26
C SER A 98 -5.94 -1.25 -9.41
N THR A 99 -7.01 -1.74 -8.78
CA THR A 99 -8.30 -1.03 -8.67
C THR A 99 -8.56 -0.48 -7.26
N GLN A 100 -7.66 -0.75 -6.30
CA GLN A 100 -7.82 -0.28 -4.93
C GLN A 100 -7.38 1.18 -4.81
N SER A 101 -8.31 2.07 -4.42
CA SER A 101 -8.04 3.52 -4.28
C SER A 101 -6.79 3.82 -3.45
N LYS A 102 -6.67 3.21 -2.27
CA LYS A 102 -5.49 3.38 -1.40
C LYS A 102 -4.16 3.04 -2.06
N MET A 103 -4.15 2.04 -2.94
CA MET A 103 -2.94 1.65 -3.66
C MET A 103 -2.64 2.63 -4.79
N CYS A 104 -3.68 3.15 -5.46
CA CYS A 104 -3.53 4.21 -6.46
C CYS A 104 -2.98 5.49 -5.82
N ASP A 105 -3.55 5.93 -4.70
CA ASP A 105 -3.10 7.12 -3.96
C ASP A 105 -1.63 6.99 -3.55
N LEU A 106 -1.27 5.83 -2.97
CA LEU A 106 0.11 5.52 -2.56
C LEU A 106 1.05 5.53 -3.77
N PHE A 107 0.63 4.96 -4.90
CA PHE A 107 1.43 4.96 -6.11
C PHE A 107 1.62 6.38 -6.65
N MET A 108 0.57 7.20 -6.69
CA MET A 108 0.63 8.60 -7.13
C MET A 108 1.58 9.41 -6.26
N GLU A 109 1.52 9.25 -4.94
CA GLU A 109 2.46 9.90 -4.00
C GLU A 109 3.91 9.51 -4.30
N TYR A 110 4.21 8.22 -4.41
CA TYR A 110 5.57 7.76 -4.73
C TYR A 110 6.04 8.19 -6.12
N PHE A 111 5.13 8.24 -7.09
CA PHE A 111 5.44 8.69 -8.44
C PHE A 111 5.86 10.16 -8.43
N THR A 112 5.10 11.03 -7.74
CA THR A 112 5.45 12.44 -7.56
C THR A 112 6.78 12.58 -6.83
N LEU A 113 7.01 11.85 -5.73
CA LEU A 113 8.27 11.91 -4.99
C LEU A 113 9.49 11.46 -5.82
N THR A 114 9.29 10.54 -6.76
CA THR A 114 10.38 9.95 -7.55
C THR A 114 10.68 10.76 -8.81
N PHE A 115 9.65 11.23 -9.51
CA PHE A 115 9.77 11.85 -10.82
C PHE A 115 9.44 13.35 -10.83
N ASP A 116 8.94 13.90 -9.72
CA ASP A 116 8.44 15.28 -9.61
C ASP A 116 7.31 15.59 -10.61
N LEU A 117 6.52 14.56 -10.94
CA LEU A 117 5.40 14.61 -11.87
C LEU A 117 4.11 14.26 -11.14
N HIS A 118 3.07 15.06 -11.34
CA HIS A 118 1.77 14.84 -10.72
C HIS A 118 0.90 14.00 -11.65
N LEU A 119 0.42 12.88 -11.12
CA LEU A 119 -0.58 12.05 -11.81
C LEU A 119 -1.98 12.54 -11.45
N GLU A 120 -2.89 12.40 -12.40
CA GLU A 120 -4.33 12.57 -12.17
C GLU A 120 -5.04 11.28 -12.58
N ALA A 121 -6.01 10.84 -11.77
CA ALA A 121 -6.79 9.66 -12.08
C ALA A 121 -7.69 9.95 -13.28
N MET A 122 -7.59 9.12 -14.32
CA MET A 122 -8.41 9.25 -15.51
C MET A 122 -9.87 8.92 -15.21
N THR A 123 -10.74 9.92 -15.32
CA THR A 123 -12.19 9.75 -15.20
C THR A 123 -12.80 9.31 -16.54
N PRO A 124 -13.97 8.64 -16.52
CA PRO A 124 -14.70 8.33 -17.75
C PRO A 124 -14.98 9.57 -18.62
N TYR A 125 -15.25 10.72 -17.98
CA TYR A 125 -15.45 11.99 -18.67
C TYR A 125 -14.19 12.44 -19.40
N GLN A 126 -13.03 12.46 -18.73
CA GLN A 126 -11.76 12.84 -19.34
C GLN A 126 -11.37 11.90 -20.48
N LEU A 127 -11.59 10.59 -20.31
CA LEU A 127 -11.35 9.62 -21.37
C LEU A 127 -12.26 9.88 -22.58
N ALA A 128 -13.55 10.07 -22.36
CA ALA A 128 -14.49 10.39 -23.43
C ALA A 128 -14.12 11.70 -24.14
N ALA A 129 -13.73 12.73 -23.38
CA ALA A 129 -13.28 14.00 -23.92
C ALA A 129 -12.02 13.86 -24.79
N SER A 130 -11.13 12.92 -24.48
CA SER A 130 -9.94 12.65 -25.29
C SER A 130 -10.24 11.92 -26.62
N MET A 131 -11.43 11.32 -26.76
CA MET A 131 -11.81 10.48 -27.91
C MET A 131 -12.85 11.13 -28.82
N LEU A 132 -13.53 12.19 -28.36
CA LEU A 132 -14.71 12.75 -29.01
C LEU A 132 -14.44 14.14 -29.59
N ASP A 133 -15.13 14.46 -30.69
CA ASP A 133 -15.07 15.77 -31.35
C ASP A 133 -15.82 16.86 -30.55
N GLU A 134 -15.56 18.14 -30.84
CA GLU A 134 -16.15 19.30 -30.14
C GLU A 134 -17.69 19.27 -30.07
N ASN A 135 -18.36 18.78 -31.11
CA ASN A 135 -19.83 18.63 -31.13
C ASN A 135 -20.34 17.62 -30.09
N ALA A 136 -19.56 16.58 -29.80
CA ALA A 136 -19.91 15.55 -28.81
C ALA A 136 -19.52 15.98 -27.38
N MET A 137 -18.56 16.89 -27.20
CA MET A 137 -18.22 17.48 -25.90
C MET A 137 -19.41 18.18 -25.25
N SER A 138 -20.18 18.96 -26.02
CA SER A 138 -21.41 19.61 -25.52
C SER A 138 -22.45 18.64 -24.95
N ARG A 139 -22.44 17.38 -25.40
CA ARG A 139 -23.33 16.33 -24.90
C ARG A 139 -22.81 15.70 -23.61
N LEU A 140 -21.49 15.61 -23.44
CA LEU A 140 -20.86 15.09 -22.23
C LEU A 140 -21.18 15.96 -21.01
N ASP A 141 -21.21 17.28 -21.17
CA ASP A 141 -21.50 18.22 -20.08
C ASP A 141 -22.92 18.10 -19.51
N ILE A 142 -23.83 17.51 -20.28
CA ILE A 142 -25.24 17.34 -19.93
C ILE A 142 -25.49 15.94 -19.32
N ILE A 143 -24.52 15.02 -19.42
CA ILE A 143 -24.69 13.64 -18.93
C ILE A 143 -24.47 13.61 -17.42
N GLU A 144 -25.53 13.27 -16.70
CA GLU A 144 -25.44 12.97 -15.27
C GLU A 144 -24.82 11.58 -15.02
N ALA A 145 -24.11 11.46 -13.91
CA ALA A 145 -23.54 10.18 -13.50
C ALA A 145 -24.65 9.15 -13.28
N THR A 146 -24.67 8.10 -14.10
CA THR A 146 -25.59 6.97 -13.90
C THR A 146 -25.17 6.19 -12.65
N GLN A 147 -26.04 6.14 -11.65
CA GLN A 147 -25.84 5.28 -10.48
C GLN A 147 -26.21 3.85 -10.84
N PHE A 148 -25.21 2.97 -10.88
CA PHE A 148 -25.45 1.53 -10.99
C PHE A 148 -25.72 0.99 -9.57
N ALA A 149 -26.92 0.43 -9.38
CA ALA A 149 -27.37 -0.19 -8.13
C ALA A 149 -26.75 -1.57 -7.91
#